data_AF-A0A0H2ZTC8-F1
#
_entry.id   AF-A0A0H2ZTC8-F1
#
_cell.length_a   1.000
_cell.length_b   1.000
_cell.length_c   1.000
_cell.angle_alpha   90.00
_cell.angle_beta   90.00
_cell.angle_gamma   90.00
#
_symmetry.space_group_name_H-M   'P 1'
#
loop_
_entity.id
_entity.type
_entity.pdbx_description
1 polymer ?
#
loop_
_entity_poly.entity_id
_entity_poly.type
_entity_poly.pdbx_seq_one_letter_code
_entity_poly.pdbx_strand_id
1 'polypeptide(L)' 'MTVIAAFLGIGAAVAPPTQADPPYRNCTEARKDGRSNIPRGDPAYQPKLDRDNDGIACES' A
#
# COMPACT_ATOMS: atom_id res chain seq x y z
N MET A 1 37.50 -20.50 27.79
CA MET A 1 37.55 -21.61 26.82
C MET A 1 36.26 -21.56 26.03
N THR A 2 36.40 -21.10 24.79
CA THR A 2 35.38 -20.66 23.84
C THR A 2 34.40 -21.75 23.44
N VAL A 3 33.09 -21.44 23.40
CA VAL A 3 32.11 -22.13 22.54
C VAL A 3 30.86 -21.25 22.27
N ILE A 4 30.70 -20.81 21.00
CA ILE A 4 29.51 -20.90 20.09
C ILE A 4 28.09 -20.69 20.70
N ALA A 5 27.10 -20.03 20.09
CA ALA A 5 26.76 -19.86 18.69
C ALA A 5 25.61 -18.82 18.49
N ALA A 6 25.58 -18.29 17.27
CA ALA A 6 24.39 -18.06 16.44
C ALA A 6 23.34 -17.02 16.86
N PHE A 7 23.28 -15.98 16.02
CA PHE A 7 22.11 -15.17 15.71
C PHE A 7 20.84 -16.03 15.49
N LEU A 8 19.68 -15.35 15.61
CA LEU A 8 18.45 -15.51 14.80
C LEU A 8 17.21 -15.86 15.63
N GLY A 9 16.24 -14.93 15.66
CA GLY A 9 14.90 -15.28 16.10
C GLY A 9 13.89 -14.18 16.40
N ILE A 10 14.06 -12.92 15.95
CA ILE A 10 12.93 -11.95 16.00
C ILE A 10 12.05 -12.24 14.78
N GLY A 11 11.13 -13.18 14.92
CA GLY A 11 10.07 -13.43 13.96
C GLY A 11 9.01 -12.35 14.03
N ALA A 12 9.29 -11.16 13.50
CA ALA A 12 8.25 -10.19 13.16
C ALA A 12 7.52 -10.72 11.93
N ALA A 13 6.44 -11.48 12.14
CA ALA A 13 5.47 -11.77 11.10
C ALA A 13 4.84 -10.46 10.65
N VAL A 14 5.43 -9.84 9.62
CA VAL A 14 4.78 -8.78 8.86
C VAL A 14 3.62 -9.44 8.11
N ALA A 15 2.42 -9.39 8.70
CA ALA A 15 1.22 -9.70 7.96
C ALA A 15 1.23 -8.84 6.69
N PRO A 16 1.02 -9.41 5.50
CA PRO A 16 0.87 -8.59 4.30
C PRO A 16 -0.28 -7.63 4.59
N PRO A 17 -0.15 -6.32 4.28
CA PRO A 17 -1.30 -5.45 4.34
C PRO A 17 -2.37 -6.11 3.48
N THR A 18 -3.47 -6.53 4.10
CA THR A 18 -4.66 -6.92 3.36
C THR A 18 -5.05 -5.63 2.66
N GLN A 19 -4.66 -5.52 1.41
CA GLN A 19 -4.89 -4.33 0.61
C GLN A 19 -6.38 -4.37 0.34
N ALA A 20 -7.14 -3.79 1.28
CA ALA A 20 -8.58 -3.69 1.19
C ALA A 20 -8.88 -3.16 -0.19
N ASP A 21 -9.66 -3.91 -0.98
CA ASP A 21 -10.04 -3.46 -2.31
C ASP A 21 -10.51 -2.01 -2.20
N PRO A 22 -9.92 -1.09 -2.98
CA PRO A 22 -10.09 0.31 -2.71
C PRO A 22 -11.58 0.68 -2.81
N PRO A 23 -12.07 1.50 -1.88
CA PRO A 23 -13.51 1.74 -1.74
C PRO A 23 -14.09 2.58 -2.88
N TYR A 24 -13.24 3.17 -3.72
CA TYR A 24 -13.62 4.14 -4.72
C TYR A 24 -13.81 3.49 -6.09
N ARG A 25 -14.97 3.74 -6.74
CA ARG A 25 -15.18 3.31 -8.12
C ARG A 25 -14.40 4.20 -9.10
N ASN A 26 -14.17 5.45 -8.72
CA ASN A 26 -13.48 6.46 -9.52
C ASN A 26 -12.81 7.52 -8.63
N CYS A 27 -11.92 8.30 -9.24
CA CYS A 27 -11.21 9.39 -8.56
C CYS A 27 -12.11 10.53 -8.08
N THR A 28 -13.30 10.69 -8.66
CA THR A 28 -14.29 11.67 -8.20
C THR A 28 -14.82 11.31 -6.82
N GLU A 29 -15.10 10.04 -6.55
CA GLU A 29 -15.50 9.57 -5.22
C GLU A 29 -14.35 9.70 -4.21
N ALA A 30 -13.14 9.30 -4.60
CA ALA A 30 -11.96 9.46 -3.75
C ALA A 30 -11.77 10.94 -3.35
N ARG A 31 -11.90 11.86 -4.31
CA ARG A 31 -11.70 13.29 -4.07
C ARG A 31 -12.84 13.94 -3.29
N LYS A 32 -14.07 13.42 -3.39
CA LYS A 32 -15.19 13.81 -2.51
C LYS A 32 -14.91 13.47 -1.04
N ASP A 33 -14.22 12.36 -0.81
CA ASP A 33 -13.75 11.95 0.52
C ASP A 33 -12.44 12.65 0.93
N GLY A 34 -11.90 13.54 0.09
CA GLY A 34 -10.63 14.22 0.33
C GLY A 34 -9.39 13.35 0.09
N ARG A 35 -9.54 12.18 -0.52
CA ARG A 35 -8.43 11.34 -1.00
C ARG A 35 -8.07 11.68 -2.44
N SER A 36 -6.88 12.23 -2.61
CA SER A 36 -6.24 12.47 -3.90
C SER A 36 -4.76 12.14 -3.79
N ASN A 37 -4.09 11.89 -4.92
CA ASN A 37 -2.67 11.54 -4.94
C ASN A 37 -2.37 10.27 -4.13
N ILE A 38 -3.05 9.19 -4.50
CA ILE A 38 -3.03 7.91 -3.79
C ILE A 38 -1.82 7.10 -4.29
N PRO A 39 -0.75 6.91 -3.51
CA PRO A 39 0.43 6.18 -3.96
C PRO A 39 0.18 4.67 -4.01
N ARG A 40 0.93 3.93 -4.83
CA ARG A 40 0.83 2.45 -4.99
C ARG A 40 0.87 1.62 -3.68
N GLY A 41 1.41 2.19 -2.60
CA GLY A 41 1.44 1.56 -1.28
C GLY A 41 0.20 1.84 -0.40
N ASP A 42 -0.72 2.69 -0.84
CA ASP A 42 -1.95 2.98 -0.12
C ASP A 42 -3.01 1.91 -0.43
N PRO A 43 -3.80 1.46 0.56
CA PRO A 43 -4.90 0.54 0.31
C PRO A 43 -5.96 1.09 -0.65
N ALA A 44 -6.08 2.42 -0.78
CA ALA A 44 -6.97 3.03 -1.74
C ALA A 44 -6.41 3.02 -3.18
N TYR A 45 -5.16 2.57 -3.41
CA TYR A 45 -4.57 2.54 -4.74
C TYR A 45 -5.22 1.45 -5.60
N GLN A 46 -5.55 1.82 -6.82
CA GLN A 46 -5.95 0.87 -7.83
C GLN A 46 -5.32 1.23 -9.18
N PRO A 47 -4.73 0.25 -9.89
CA PRO A 47 -4.20 0.47 -11.23
C PRO A 47 -5.25 1.03 -12.21
N LYS A 48 -6.53 0.71 -12.00
CA LYS A 48 -7.64 1.23 -12.83
C LYS A 48 -7.91 2.73 -12.61
N LEU A 49 -7.47 3.29 -11.48
CA LEU A 49 -7.63 4.69 -11.10
C LEU A 49 -6.40 5.53 -11.49
N ASP A 50 -5.29 4.86 -11.81
CA ASP A 50 -4.03 5.41 -12.27
C ASP A 50 -4.03 5.39 -13.81
N ARG A 51 -4.43 6.51 -14.42
CA ARG A 51 -4.71 6.57 -15.87
C ARG A 51 -3.44 6.46 -16.70
N ASP A 52 -2.36 7.03 -16.18
CA ASP A 52 -1.04 7.15 -16.80
C ASP A 52 -0.03 6.12 -16.26
N ASN A 53 -0.40 5.38 -15.22
CA ASN A 53 0.36 4.26 -14.65
C ASN A 53 1.71 4.68 -14.04
N ASP A 54 1.79 5.90 -13.52
CA ASP A 54 2.99 6.44 -12.89
C ASP A 54 3.19 5.91 -11.45
N GLY A 55 2.15 5.27 -10.88
CA GLY A 55 2.13 4.77 -9.51
C GLY A 55 1.38 5.65 -8.52
N ILE A 56 0.71 6.71 -8.98
CA ILE A 56 -0.12 7.62 -8.20
C ILE A 56 -1.53 7.66 -8.79
N ALA A 57 -2.46 6.95 -8.14
CA ALA A 57 -3.86 7.01 -8.53
C ALA A 57 -4.49 8.36 -8.13
N CYS A 58 -5.43 8.83 -8.96
CA CYS A 58 -6.24 10.02 -8.68
C CYS A 58 -5.40 11.28 -8.41
N GLU A 59 -4.40 11.50 -9.27
CA GLU A 59 -3.78 12.80 -9.44
C GLU A 59 -4.81 13.89 -9.82
N SER A 60 -4.46 15.13 -9.49
CA SER A 60 -5.40 16.26 -9.31
C SER A 60 -6.17 16.66 -10.57
#